data_AF-M6GZN8-F1
#
_entry.id   AF-M6GZN8-F1
#
_cell.length_a   1.000
_cell.length_b   1.000
_cell.length_c   1.000
_cell.angle_alpha   90.00
_cell.angle_beta   90.00
_cell.angle_gamma   90.00
#
_symmetry.space_group_name_H-M   'P 1'
#
loop_
_entity.id
_entity.type
_entity.pdbx_description
1 polymer ?
#
loop_
_entity_poly.entity_id
_entity_poly.type
_entity_poly.pdbx_seq_one_letter_code
_entity_poly.pdbx_strand_id
1 'polypeptide(L)'
;MCYHAQQSVEKSIKAILIQSKVNFKFTHNIKNLIASLPQEIEKPNFFKDLPILTDYAVSTRYPGDYEEILLSEYKTAIFLAQQTFDWAEAILKK
;
A
#
# COMPACT_ATOMS: atom_id res chain seq x y z
N MET A 1 0.86 -14.14 -2.46
CA MET A 1 1.86 -13.20 -2.99
C MET A 1 1.34 -11.75 -3.04
N CYS A 2 0.11 -11.48 -3.52
CA CYS A 2 -0.54 -10.15 -3.39
C CYS A 2 -0.66 -9.65 -1.94
N TYR A 3 -0.86 -10.55 -0.98
CA TYR A 3 -0.79 -10.23 0.45
C TYR A 3 0.54 -9.58 0.88
N HIS A 4 1.68 -10.10 0.41
CA HIS A 4 2.99 -9.51 0.75
C HIS A 4 3.20 -8.15 0.09
N ALA A 5 2.69 -7.96 -1.14
CA ALA A 5 2.70 -6.67 -1.81
C ALA A 5 1.86 -5.63 -1.04
N GLN A 6 0.64 -5.99 -0.63
CA GLN A 6 -0.20 -5.12 0.21
C GLN A 6 0.49 -4.80 1.54
N GLN A 7 1.06 -5.78 2.23
CA GLN A 7 1.76 -5.57 3.49
C GLN A 7 3.01 -4.70 3.34
N SER A 8 3.71 -4.79 2.20
CA SER A 8 4.84 -3.91 1.89
C SER A 8 4.39 -2.46 1.75
N VAL A 9 3.34 -2.20 0.97
CA VAL A 9 2.74 -0.86 0.83
C VAL A 9 2.28 -0.32 2.18
N GLU A 10 1.55 -1.13 2.95
CA GLU A 10 1.05 -0.75 4.28
C GLU A 10 2.18 -0.32 5.22
N LYS A 11 3.25 -1.13 5.31
CA LYS A 11 4.37 -0.86 6.22
C LYS A 11 5.17 0.35 5.78
N SER A 12 5.40 0.53 4.48
CA SER A 12 6.10 1.70 3.94
C SER A 12 5.36 3.00 4.28
N ILE A 13 4.03 3.05 4.10
CA ILE A 13 3.22 4.22 4.46
C ILE A 13 3.23 4.45 5.98
N LYS A 14 3.09 3.38 6.78
CA LYS A 14 3.15 3.48 8.25
C LYS A 14 4.50 3.98 8.75
N ALA A 15 5.61 3.59 8.12
CA ALA A 15 6.94 4.08 8.48
C ALA A 15 7.02 5.61 8.34
N ILE A 16 6.48 6.17 7.26
CA ILE A 16 6.37 7.62 7.07
C ILE A 16 5.49 8.27 8.14
N LEU A 17 4.31 7.72 8.42
CA LEU A 17 3.42 8.26 9.45
C LEU A 17 4.08 8.30 10.84
N ILE A 18 4.84 7.25 11.19
CA ILE A 18 5.61 7.17 12.43
C ILE A 18 6.73 8.22 12.45
N GLN A 19 7.50 8.34 11.37
CA GLN A 19 8.56 9.35 11.25
C GLN A 19 8.01 10.76 11.39
N SER A 20 6.85 11.04 10.78
CA SER A 20 6.14 12.31 10.87
C SER A 20 5.39 12.52 12.20
N LYS A 21 5.47 11.57 13.15
CA LYS A 21 4.79 11.61 14.46
C LYS A 21 3.28 11.85 14.35
N VAL A 22 2.65 11.34 13.29
CA VAL A 22 1.20 11.42 13.08
C VAL A 22 0.51 10.26 13.77
N ASN A 23 -0.52 10.55 14.56
CA ASN A 23 -1.40 9.51 15.08
C ASN A 23 -2.33 9.01 13.96
N PHE A 24 -2.25 7.73 13.64
CA PHE A 24 -3.12 7.08 12.65
C PHE A 24 -3.83 5.88 13.28
N LYS A 25 -5.00 5.53 12.74
CA LYS A 25 -5.72 4.32 13.19
C LYS A 25 -4.95 3.07 12.74
N PHE A 26 -4.85 2.07 13.61
CA PHE A 26 -4.37 0.75 13.22
C PHE A 26 -5.39 0.08 12.28
N THR A 27 -5.19 0.27 10.99
CA THR A 27 -6.00 -0.30 9.91
C THR A 27 -5.10 -0.91 8.83
N HIS A 28 -5.66 -1.86 8.09
CA HIS A 28 -5.07 -2.45 6.88
C HIS A 28 -5.56 -1.75 5.60
N ASN A 29 -6.47 -0.79 5.74
CA ASN A 29 -7.01 -0.05 4.61
C ASN A 29 -6.00 0.99 4.12
N ILE A 30 -5.42 0.75 2.95
CA ILE A 30 -4.39 1.62 2.37
C ILE A 30 -4.93 3.03 2.09
N LYS A 31 -6.17 3.17 1.63
CA LYS A 31 -6.79 4.49 1.38
C LYS A 31 -6.84 5.35 2.65
N ASN A 32 -7.18 4.75 3.78
CA ASN A 32 -7.20 5.46 5.08
C ASN A 32 -5.79 5.86 5.55
N LEU A 33 -4.79 5.01 5.32
CA LEU A 33 -3.40 5.33 5.64
C LEU A 33 -2.87 6.47 4.77
N ILE A 34 -3.15 6.46 3.46
CA ILE A 34 -2.80 7.56 2.55
C ILE A 34 -3.46 8.87 2.97
N ALA A 35 -4.74 8.83 3.36
CA ALA A 35 -5.47 10.01 3.84
C ALA A 35 -4.91 10.57 5.16
N SER A 36 -4.19 9.75 5.93
CA SER A 36 -3.54 10.16 7.18
C SER A 36 -2.15 10.78 6.96
N LEU A 37 -1.59 10.67 5.75
CA LEU A 37 -0.27 11.26 5.46
C LEU A 37 -0.32 12.79 5.55
N PRO A 38 0.71 13.44 6.12
CA PRO A 38 0.83 14.90 6.12
C PRO A 38 0.66 15.51 4.73
N GLN A 39 0.20 16.76 4.68
CA GLN A 39 -0.04 17.46 3.42
C GLN A 39 1.27 17.84 2.71
N GLU A 40 2.33 18.04 3.49
CA GLU A 40 3.69 18.39 3.04
C GLU A 40 4.36 17.23 2.30
N ILE A 41 3.86 16.01 2.49
CA ILE A 41 4.37 14.83 1.80
C ILE A 41 3.69 14.74 0.44
N GLU A 42 4.50 14.94 -0.61
CA GLU A 42 4.10 14.76 -1.99
C GLU A 42 3.67 13.30 -2.22
N LYS A 43 2.48 13.14 -2.81
CA LYS A 43 1.87 11.85 -3.15
C LYS A 43 2.00 11.65 -4.67
N PRO A 44 2.90 10.78 -5.13
CA PRO A 44 3.04 10.47 -6.54
C PRO A 44 1.75 9.97 -7.19
N ASN A 45 1.63 10.12 -8.51
CA ASN A 45 0.43 9.74 -9.27
C ASN A 45 -0.01 8.28 -9.09
N PHE A 46 0.92 7.35 -8.83
CA PHE A 46 0.61 5.93 -8.63
C PHE A 46 -0.17 5.66 -7.31
N PHE A 47 -0.24 6.62 -6.38
CA PHE A 47 -0.97 6.46 -5.12
C PHE A 47 -2.47 6.22 -5.33
N LYS A 48 -3.02 6.69 -6.44
CA LYS A 48 -4.43 6.47 -6.81
C LYS A 48 -4.75 4.98 -7.04
N ASP A 49 -3.72 4.20 -7.39
CA ASP A 49 -3.86 2.78 -7.74
C ASP A 49 -3.62 1.87 -6.52
N LEU A 50 -2.98 2.36 -5.45
CA LEU A 50 -2.69 1.58 -4.25
C LEU A 50 -3.93 1.01 -3.51
N PRO A 51 -5.09 1.68 -3.45
CA PRO A 51 -6.26 1.15 -2.75
C PRO A 51 -6.70 -0.24 -3.21
N ILE A 52 -6.52 -0.57 -4.51
CA ILE A 52 -6.90 -1.87 -5.09
C ILE A 52 -6.22 -3.05 -4.40
N LEU A 53 -5.04 -2.83 -3.80
CA LEU A 53 -4.29 -3.87 -3.10
C LEU A 53 -4.97 -4.31 -1.81
N THR A 54 -5.82 -3.45 -1.22
CA THR A 54 -6.64 -3.83 -0.05
C THR A 54 -7.65 -4.89 -0.44
N ASP A 55 -8.27 -4.76 -1.62
CA ASP A 55 -9.27 -5.69 -2.12
C ASP A 55 -8.62 -7.03 -2.52
N TYR A 56 -7.44 -7.00 -3.15
CA TYR A 56 -6.66 -8.20 -3.45
C TYR A 56 -6.19 -8.97 -2.21
N ALA A 57 -5.89 -8.29 -1.10
CA ALA A 57 -5.48 -8.96 0.14
C ALA A 57 -6.64 -9.67 0.85
N VAL A 58 -7.89 -9.24 0.60
CA VAL A 58 -9.10 -9.89 1.13
C VAL A 58 -9.46 -11.11 0.30
N SER A 59 -9.40 -11.03 -1.03
CA SER A 59 -9.81 -12.12 -1.95
C SER A 59 -8.95 -13.39 -1.83
N THR A 60 -7.67 -13.27 -1.49
CA THR A 60 -6.76 -14.43 -1.37
C THR A 60 -6.93 -15.30 -0.11
N ARG A 61 -7.82 -14.93 0.83
CA ARG A 61 -7.88 -15.55 2.18
C ARG A 61 -8.98 -16.58 2.39
N TYR A 62 -9.97 -16.69 1.51
CA TYR A 62 -11.05 -17.68 1.62
C TYR A 62 -11.29 -18.39 0.28
N PRO A 63 -11.28 -19.73 0.22
CA PRO A 63 -11.64 -20.46 -0.99
C PRO A 63 -13.17 -20.36 -1.20
N GLY A 64 -13.59 -19.54 -2.17
CA GLY A 64 -14.98 -19.29 -2.56
C GLY A 64 -15.03 -18.35 -3.77
N ASP A 65 -16.19 -18.22 -4.42
CA ASP A 65 -16.48 -17.53 -5.72
C ASP A 65 -15.79 -16.17 -5.92
N TYR A 66 -14.49 -16.17 -6.21
CA TYR A 66 -13.74 -14.98 -6.60
C TYR A 66 -12.97 -15.28 -7.88
N GLU A 67 -12.93 -14.29 -8.76
CA GLU A 67 -12.14 -14.32 -9.98
C GLU A 67 -10.67 -14.64 -9.66
N GLU A 68 -10.07 -15.56 -10.41
CA GLU A 68 -8.63 -15.83 -10.32
C GLU A 68 -7.87 -14.53 -10.53
N ILE A 69 -6.95 -14.21 -9.62
CA ILE A 69 -6.04 -13.07 -9.79
C ILE A 69 -5.21 -13.31 -11.05
N LEU A 70 -5.37 -12.44 -12.03
CA LEU A 70 -4.65 -12.52 -13.29
C LEU A 70 -3.17 -12.23 -13.07
N LEU A 71 -2.30 -12.83 -13.89
CA LEU A 71 -0.86 -12.57 -13.85
C LEU A 71 -0.53 -11.08 -14.02
N SER A 72 -1.35 -10.34 -14.78
CA SER A 72 -1.25 -8.88 -14.95
C SER A 72 -1.49 -8.14 -13.63
N GLU A 73 -2.53 -8.49 -12.88
CA GLU A 73 -2.87 -7.88 -11.59
C GLU A 73 -1.78 -8.18 -10.55
N TYR A 74 -1.24 -9.39 -10.59
CA TYR A 74 -0.12 -9.77 -9.75
C TYR A 74 1.14 -8.91 -10.04
N LYS A 75 1.48 -8.74 -11.32
CA LYS A 75 2.61 -7.87 -11.72
C LYS A 75 2.38 -6.43 -11.30
N THR A 76 1.16 -5.91 -11.46
CA THR A 76 0.78 -4.57 -11.00
C THR A 76 0.94 -4.45 -9.48
N ALA A 77 0.54 -5.45 -8.71
CA ALA A 77 0.70 -5.44 -7.25
C ALA A 77 2.16 -5.35 -6.81
N ILE A 78 3.05 -6.14 -7.42
CA ILE A 78 4.49 -6.06 -7.14
C ILE A 78 5.05 -4.69 -7.53
N PHE A 79 4.69 -4.20 -8.72
CA PHE A 79 5.17 -2.91 -9.21
C PHE A 79 4.79 -1.79 -8.25
N LEU A 80 3.53 -1.73 -7.83
CA LEU A 80 3.05 -0.73 -6.86
C LEU A 80 3.72 -0.85 -5.49
N ALA A 81 3.98 -2.08 -5.02
CA ALA A 81 4.71 -2.30 -3.78
C ALA A 81 6.15 -1.78 -3.85
N GLN A 82 6.86 -2.07 -4.93
CA GLN A 82 8.22 -1.57 -5.15
C GLN A 82 8.26 -0.05 -5.21
N GLN A 83 7.38 0.57 -6.01
CA GLN A 83 7.30 2.03 -6.13
C GLN A 83 7.01 2.72 -4.78
N THR A 84 6.15 2.11 -3.96
CA THR A 84 5.84 2.64 -2.61
C THR A 84 7.03 2.51 -1.68
N PHE A 85 7.76 1.39 -1.73
CA PHE A 85 8.96 1.20 -0.94
C PHE A 85 10.04 2.22 -1.30
N ASP A 86 10.34 2.38 -2.59
CA ASP A 86 11.37 3.31 -3.06
C ASP A 86 11.02 4.76 -2.70
N TRP A 87 9.74 5.14 -2.85
CA TRP A 87 9.24 6.44 -2.41
C TRP A 87 9.42 6.66 -0.91
N ALA A 88 9.06 5.68 -0.07
CA ALA A 88 9.20 5.81 1.37
C ALA A 88 10.68 5.87 1.78
N GLU A 89 11.53 5.05 1.16
CA GLU A 89 12.96 5.04 1.41
C GLU A 89 13.60 6.40 1.07
N ALA A 90 13.23 7.00 -0.07
CA ALA A 90 13.73 8.30 -0.49
C ALA A 90 13.31 9.45 0.46
N ILE A 91 12.18 9.32 1.14
CA ILE A 91 11.74 10.29 2.16
C ILE A 91 12.48 10.07 3.48
N LEU A 92 12.65 8.81 3.92
CA LEU A 92 13.24 8.46 5.22
C LEU A 92 14.77 8.60 5.27
N LYS A 93 15.46 8.49 4.12
CA LYS A 93 16.92 8.70 4.04
C LYS A 93 17.34 10.18 4.03
N LYS A 94 16.39 11.11 4.00
CA LYS A 94 16.64 12.54 4.18
C LYS A 94 16.69 12.90 5.65
#